data_AF-A0A2N2B360-F1
#
_entry.id   AF-A0A2N2B360-F1
#
_cell.length_a   1.000
_cell.length_b   1.000
_cell.length_c   1.000
_cell.angle_alpha   90.00
_cell.angle_beta   90.00
_cell.angle_gamma   90.00
#
_symmetry.space_group_name_H-M   'P 1'
#
loop_
_entity.id
_entity.type
_entity.pdbx_description
1 polymer ?
#
loop_
_entity_poly.entity_id
_entity_poly.type
_entity_poly.pdbx_seq_one_letter_code
_entity_poly.pdbx_strand_id
1 'polypeptide(L)'
;MIKFSKDEFIEELVAEMDGYEEITKDHKQTFLANLDKYIETTKDKNKRISKSANSITIKLEDESELFEIVDKYYSAIVNEELDLYWLNWKL
;
A
#
# COMPACT_ATOMS: atom_id res chain seq x y z
N MET A 1 15.80 6.12 -4.29
CA MET A 1 15.11 4.82 -4.37
C MET A 1 15.45 4.00 -3.15
N ILE A 2 14.47 3.81 -2.29
CA ILE A 2 14.52 3.05 -1.04
C ILE A 2 13.91 1.66 -1.30
N LYS A 3 14.39 0.66 -0.57
CA LYS A 3 13.92 -0.72 -0.69
C LYS A 3 13.42 -1.19 0.66
N PHE A 4 12.24 -1.79 0.64
CA PHE A 4 11.62 -2.42 1.79
C PHE A 4 11.45 -3.91 1.50
N SER A 5 11.61 -4.75 2.52
CA SER A 5 10.90 -6.03 2.52
C SER A 5 9.39 -5.77 2.52
N LYS A 6 8.59 -6.75 2.09
CA LYS A 6 7.13 -6.64 2.16
C LYS A 6 6.65 -6.35 3.58
N ASP A 7 7.26 -6.98 4.59
CA ASP A 7 6.85 -6.84 5.98
C ASP A 7 7.16 -5.43 6.50
N GLU A 8 8.36 -4.91 6.23
CA GLU A 8 8.72 -3.51 6.56
C GLU A 8 7.78 -2.52 5.84
N PHE A 9 7.49 -2.74 4.55
CA PHE A 9 6.58 -1.87 3.81
C PHE A 9 5.16 -1.85 4.42
N ILE A 10 4.67 -3.01 4.87
CA ILE A 10 3.38 -3.11 5.54
C ILE A 10 3.41 -2.41 6.91
N GLU A 11 4.48 -2.59 7.68
CA GLU A 11 4.64 -1.96 8.99
C GLU A 11 4.60 -0.43 8.89
N GLU A 12 5.37 0.15 7.95
CA GLU A 12 5.38 1.59 7.71
C GLU A 12 4.01 2.13 7.27
N LEU A 13 3.31 1.41 6.37
CA LEU A 13 1.95 1.80 5.95
C LEU A 13 0.96 1.77 7.11
N VAL A 14 1.03 0.76 7.98
CA VAL A 14 0.14 0.66 9.14
C VAL A 14 0.44 1.76 10.15
N ALA A 15 1.72 2.04 10.42
CA ALA A 15 2.15 3.11 11.30
C ALA A 15 1.64 4.48 10.80
N GLU A 16 1.72 4.73 9.49
CA GLU A 16 1.19 5.96 8.90
C GLU A 16 -0.35 6.02 8.98
N MET A 17 -1.04 4.90 8.74
CA MET A 17 -2.50 4.83 8.91
C MET A 17 -2.96 5.01 10.36
N ASP A 18 -2.12 4.76 11.36
CA ASP A 18 -2.41 5.06 12.76
C ASP A 18 -2.47 6.57 13.04
N GLY A 19 -1.95 7.40 12.13
CA GLY A 19 -2.07 8.88 12.18
C GLY A 19 -3.45 9.43 11.82
N TYR A 20 -4.35 8.60 11.28
CA TYR A 20 -5.68 9.00 10.79
C TYR A 20 -6.80 8.33 11.60
N GLU A 21 -7.61 9.12 12.31
CA GLU A 21 -8.68 8.62 13.18
C GLU A 21 -9.78 7.87 12.40
N GLU A 22 -10.06 8.31 11.17
CA GLU A 22 -11.08 7.75 10.28
C GLU A 22 -10.63 6.41 9.65
N ILE A 23 -9.33 6.10 9.66
CA ILE A 23 -8.84 4.79 9.22
C ILE A 23 -9.02 3.79 10.35
N THR A 24 -10.24 3.24 10.40
CA THR A 24 -10.63 2.18 11.32
C THR A 24 -9.81 0.89 11.12
N LYS A 25 -9.90 -0.01 12.10
CA LYS A 25 -9.32 -1.36 12.01
C LYS A 25 -9.80 -2.14 10.78
N ASP A 26 -11.08 -2.01 10.43
CA ASP A 26 -11.66 -2.73 9.28
C ASP A 26 -11.12 -2.17 7.96
N HIS A 27 -10.89 -0.85 7.89
CA HIS A 27 -10.20 -0.22 6.76
C HIS A 27 -8.77 -0.76 6.62
N LYS A 28 -8.02 -0.90 7.72
CA LYS A 28 -6.66 -1.46 7.69
C LYS A 28 -6.65 -2.91 7.21
N GLN A 29 -7.55 -3.74 7.74
CA GLN A 29 -7.65 -5.14 7.33
C GLN A 29 -7.99 -5.29 5.84
N THR A 30 -8.95 -4.50 5.36
CA THR A 30 -9.34 -4.48 3.94
C THR A 30 -8.18 -4.02 3.06
N PHE A 31 -7.47 -2.97 3.48
CA PHE A 31 -6.31 -2.47 2.77
C PHE A 31 -5.23 -3.54 2.64
N LEU A 32 -4.85 -4.19 3.74
CA LEU A 32 -3.82 -5.21 3.73
C LEU A 32 -4.20 -6.41 2.87
N ALA A 33 -5.46 -6.85 2.91
CA ALA A 33 -5.94 -7.93 2.05
C ALA A 33 -5.87 -7.56 0.55
N ASN A 34 -6.26 -6.34 0.19
CA ASN A 34 -6.19 -5.85 -1.18
C ASN A 34 -4.74 -5.62 -1.65
N LEU A 35 -3.88 -5.07 -0.79
CA LEU A 35 -2.47 -4.89 -1.07
C LEU A 35 -1.78 -6.24 -1.28
N ASP A 36 -2.07 -7.23 -0.44
CA ASP A 36 -1.51 -8.57 -0.55
C ASP A 36 -1.89 -9.21 -1.89
N LYS A 37 -3.19 -9.21 -2.21
CA LYS A 37 -3.70 -9.67 -3.51
C LYS A 37 -3.06 -8.91 -4.68
N TYR A 38 -2.88 -7.59 -4.57
CA TYR A 38 -2.21 -6.80 -5.60
C TYR A 38 -0.76 -7.24 -5.77
N ILE A 39 0.00 -7.32 -4.67
CA ILE A 39 1.41 -7.76 -4.68
C ILE A 39 1.50 -9.14 -5.34
N GLU A 40 0.63 -10.09 -5.01
CA GLU A 40 0.66 -11.44 -5.58
C GLU A 40 0.34 -11.48 -7.07
N THR A 41 -0.68 -10.75 -7.51
CA THR A 41 -1.25 -10.88 -8.86
C THR A 41 -0.71 -9.89 -9.88
N THR A 42 -0.11 -8.79 -9.42
CA THR A 42 0.41 -7.75 -10.31
C THR A 42 1.53 -8.26 -11.20
N LYS A 43 1.48 -7.84 -12.48
CA LYS A 43 2.56 -8.03 -13.46
C LYS A 43 3.63 -6.93 -13.36
N ASP A 44 3.42 -5.96 -12.48
CA ASP A 44 4.28 -4.80 -12.19
C ASP A 44 5.18 -4.36 -13.36
N LYS A 45 4.63 -3.50 -14.22
CA LYS A 45 5.37 -2.97 -15.36
C LYS A 45 6.52 -2.04 -14.95
N ASN A 46 6.45 -1.46 -13.76
CA ASN A 46 7.39 -0.47 -13.25
C ASN A 46 8.59 -1.10 -12.53
N LYS A 47 8.58 -2.43 -12.31
CA LYS A 47 9.64 -3.18 -11.61
C LYS A 47 9.88 -2.69 -10.17
N ARG A 48 8.83 -2.11 -9.55
CA ARG A 48 8.74 -1.66 -8.16
C ARG A 48 8.61 -2.85 -7.20
N ILE A 49 8.11 -3.99 -7.65
CA ILE A 49 7.92 -5.23 -6.89
C ILE A 49 8.81 -6.31 -7.48
N SER A 50 9.73 -6.82 -6.66
CA SER A 50 10.61 -7.94 -7.01
C SER A 50 10.25 -9.15 -6.16
N LYS A 51 9.88 -10.26 -6.81
CA LYS A 51 9.52 -11.53 -6.15
C LYS A 51 10.65 -12.53 -6.33
N SER A 52 11.14 -13.08 -5.24
CA SER A 52 12.04 -14.24 -5.21
C SER A 52 11.34 -15.41 -4.51
N ALA A 53 11.97 -16.59 -4.50
CA ALA A 53 11.38 -17.79 -3.91
C ALA A 53 10.95 -17.60 -2.44
N ASN A 54 11.68 -16.78 -1.67
CA ASN A 54 11.48 -16.63 -0.22
C ASN A 54 11.31 -15.17 0.21
N SER A 55 11.27 -14.21 -0.71
CA SER A 55 11.19 -12.79 -0.35
C SER A 55 10.50 -11.96 -1.40
N ILE A 56 9.83 -10.91 -0.93
CA ILE A 56 9.25 -9.86 -1.75
C ILE A 56 9.91 -8.56 -1.34
N THR A 57 10.45 -7.83 -2.32
CA THR A 57 11.05 -6.51 -2.14
C THR A 57 10.22 -5.47 -2.86
N ILE A 58 9.87 -4.41 -2.14
CA ILE A 58 9.13 -3.25 -2.61
C ILE A 58 10.11 -2.09 -2.77
N LYS A 59 10.03 -1.37 -3.89
CA LYS A 59 10.90 -0.22 -4.18
C LYS A 59 10.07 1.03 -4.27
N LEU A 60 10.42 2.01 -3.46
CA LEU A 60 9.92 3.37 -3.53
C LEU A 60 11.05 4.29 -3.96
N GLU A 61 10.71 5.44 -4.52
CA GLU A 61 11.60 6.50 -4.95
C GLU A 61 12.20 7.16 -3.70
N ASP A 62 11.34 7.47 -2.74
CA ASP A 62 11.64 7.93 -1.38
C ASP A 62 10.47 7.58 -0.43
N GLU A 63 10.56 8.03 0.82
CA GLU A 63 9.55 7.78 1.86
C GLU A 63 8.22 8.51 1.59
N SER A 64 8.20 9.54 0.73
CA SER A 64 6.99 10.32 0.49
C SER A 64 5.90 9.51 -0.22
N GLU A 65 6.28 8.46 -0.95
CA GLU A 65 5.31 7.55 -1.56
C GLU A 65 4.48 6.78 -0.53
N LEU A 66 4.99 6.54 0.69
CA LEU A 66 4.20 5.93 1.78
C LEU A 66 3.08 6.88 2.22
N PHE A 67 3.41 8.15 2.46
CA PHE A 67 2.44 9.18 2.82
C PHE A 67 1.39 9.33 1.71
N GLU A 68 1.82 9.43 0.45
CA GLU A 68 0.89 9.56 -0.67
C GLU A 68 -0.09 8.38 -0.78
N ILE A 69 0.37 7.16 -0.50
CA ILE A 69 -0.48 5.96 -0.51
C ILE A 69 -1.58 6.09 0.55
N VAL A 70 -1.21 6.49 1.77
CA VAL A 70 -2.13 6.57 2.90
C VAL A 70 -3.05 7.79 2.80
N ASP A 71 -2.54 8.95 2.38
CA ASP A 71 -3.33 10.17 2.16
C ASP A 71 -4.43 9.96 1.12
N LYS A 72 -4.10 9.27 0.02
CA LYS A 72 -5.08 8.91 -1.02
C LYS A 72 -6.10 7.90 -0.49
N TYR A 73 -5.68 6.98 0.38
CA TYR A 73 -6.58 6.01 1.01
C TYR A 73 -7.56 6.68 1.96
N TYR A 74 -7.04 7.56 2.83
CA TYR A 74 -7.82 8.40 3.72
C TYR A 74 -8.86 9.22 2.94
N SER A 75 -8.41 9.90 1.89
CA SER A 75 -9.29 10.69 1.02
C SER A 75 -10.39 9.83 0.40
N ALA A 76 -10.07 8.61 -0.04
CA ALA A 76 -11.05 7.68 -0.59
C ALA A 76 -12.07 7.19 0.45
N ILE A 77 -11.65 7.01 1.71
CA ILE A 77 -12.58 6.67 2.81
C ILE A 77 -13.55 7.84 3.05
N VAL A 78 -13.04 9.05 3.21
CA VAL A 78 -13.83 10.25 3.52
C VAL A 78 -14.85 10.57 2.42
N ASN A 79 -14.50 10.30 1.16
CA ASN A 79 -15.37 10.57 0.01
C ASN A 79 -16.20 9.35 -0.43
N GLU A 80 -16.13 8.21 0.25
CA GLU A 80 -16.79 6.96 -0.15
C GLU A 80 -16.34 6.43 -1.54
N GLU A 81 -15.08 6.66 -1.91
CA GLU A 81 -14.46 6.35 -3.22
C GLU A 81 -13.45 5.20 -3.16
N LEU A 82 -13.55 4.31 -2.17
CA LEU A 82 -12.64 3.18 -1.99
C LEU A 82 -12.52 2.28 -3.23
N ASP A 83 -13.62 2.04 -3.95
CA ASP A 83 -13.59 1.26 -5.19
C ASP A 83 -12.74 1.93 -6.28
N LEU A 84 -12.82 3.27 -6.39
CA LEU A 84 -12.05 4.04 -7.37
C LEU A 84 -10.56 4.05 -7.03
N TYR A 85 -10.22 4.12 -5.74
CA TYR A 85 -8.86 4.01 -5.24
C TYR A 85 -8.21 2.69 -5.70
N TRP A 86 -8.89 1.56 -5.46
CA TRP A 86 -8.36 0.24 -5.82
C TRP A 86 -8.34 -0.01 -7.33
N LEU A 87 -9.32 0.52 -8.08
CA LEU A 87 -9.34 0.41 -9.54
C LEU A 87 -8.11 1.05 -10.20
N ASN A 88 -7.61 2.13 -9.62
CA ASN A 88 -6.46 2.89 -10.13
C ASN A 88 -5.15 2.54 -9.42
N TRP A 89 -5.16 1.51 -8.56
CA TRP A 89 -4.03 1.17 -7.72
C TRP A 89 -2.81 0.76 -8.56
N LYS A 90 -1.70 1.41 -8.27
CA LYS A 90 -0.39 1.10 -8.85
C LYS A 90 0.70 1.52 -7.88
N LEU A 91 1.78 0.76 -7.95
CA LEU A 91 3.04 1.09 -7.31
C LEU A 91 4.04 1.59 -8.37
#